data_AF-A0A627QH37-F1
#
_entry.id   AF-A0A627QH37-F1
#
_cell.length_a   1.000
_cell.length_b   1.000
_cell.length_c   1.000
_cell.angle_alpha   90.00
_cell.angle_beta   90.00
_cell.angle_gamma   90.00
#
_symmetry.space_group_name_H-M   'P 1'
#
loop_
_entity.id
_entity.type
_entity.pdbx_description
1 polymer ?
#
loop_
_entity_poly.entity_id
_entity_poly.type
_entity_poly.pdbx_seq_one_letter_code
_entity_poly.pdbx_strand_id
1 'polypeptide(L)'
;MQKKKDYVEVKKRIKDLIFTITDIMLFFFSVNPTVSSSYKLSKTMVVVNNYLNEISSDYSSIFMTALVNTAETINFGENDNGLFIDDFISIEKVNLILAATFFGDNYLVSDSFFHGIIHKKKLDYFTIISLLFYFRNRRSFQKLKCIIEDKIKELLIPNMDLLQSSEKAHLFLDVMSCPFVSIDTRRFLYRKYLKNFEPNLNRSHLEIENDLQSLLQTYWFVKWDELDIVKMIEKKELKESY
;
A
#
# COMPACT_ATOMS: atom_id res chain seq x y z
N MET A 1 -36.49 14.92 -26.93
CA MET A 1 -35.45 15.77 -26.31
C MET A 1 -35.64 15.98 -24.82
N GLN A 2 -36.87 16.23 -24.31
CA GLN A 2 -37.14 16.46 -22.88
C GLN A 2 -36.67 15.31 -21.96
N LYS A 3 -37.09 14.06 -22.23
CA LYS A 3 -36.66 12.87 -21.46
C LYS A 3 -35.13 12.67 -21.38
N LYS A 4 -34.39 13.11 -22.40
CA LYS A 4 -32.92 13.01 -22.43
C LYS A 4 -32.27 14.09 -21.56
N LYS A 5 -32.86 15.28 -21.49
CA LYS A 5 -32.44 16.34 -20.55
C LYS A 5 -32.73 15.94 -19.10
N ASP A 6 -33.93 15.42 -18.83
CA ASP A 6 -34.32 14.99 -17.48
C ASP A 6 -33.41 13.86 -16.96
N TYR A 7 -33.06 12.90 -17.82
CA TYR A 7 -32.14 11.81 -17.46
C TYR A 7 -30.71 12.30 -17.15
N VAL A 8 -30.20 13.27 -17.93
CA VAL A 8 -28.89 13.89 -17.67
C VAL A 8 -28.90 14.66 -16.34
N GLU A 9 -30.00 15.34 -16.04
CA GLU A 9 -30.14 16.09 -14.79
C GLU A 9 -30.21 15.17 -13.57
N VAL A 10 -30.93 14.04 -13.66
CA VAL A 10 -30.96 13.01 -12.61
C VAL A 10 -29.56 12.44 -12.37
N LYS A 11 -28.80 12.09 -13.42
CA LYS A 11 -27.41 11.61 -13.29
C LYS A 11 -26.51 12.62 -12.58
N LYS A 12 -26.66 13.91 -12.88
CA LYS A 12 -25.91 14.99 -12.23
C LYS A 12 -26.24 15.08 -10.74
N ARG A 13 -27.52 15.03 -10.37
CA ARG A 13 -27.94 15.06 -8.94
C ARG A 13 -27.42 13.86 -8.16
N ILE A 14 -27.43 12.66 -8.77
CA ILE A 14 -26.85 11.45 -8.16
C ILE A 14 -25.36 11.63 -7.91
N LYS A 15 -24.62 12.14 -8.90
CA LYS A 15 -23.19 12.44 -8.77
C LYS A 15 -22.93 13.43 -7.64
N ASP A 16 -23.68 14.53 -7.58
CA ASP A 16 -23.51 15.55 -6.54
C ASP A 16 -23.78 14.98 -5.13
N LEU A 17 -24.84 14.17 -4.98
CA LEU A 17 -25.17 13.47 -3.73
C LEU A 17 -24.03 12.53 -3.29
N ILE A 18 -23.53 11.70 -4.20
CA ILE A 18 -22.43 10.76 -3.93
C ILE A 18 -21.20 11.51 -3.42
N PHE A 19 -20.81 12.60 -4.11
CA PHE A 19 -19.66 13.39 -3.72
C PHE A 19 -19.83 13.98 -2.33
N THR A 20 -21.01 14.57 -2.03
CA THR A 20 -21.29 15.11 -0.70
C THR A 20 -21.25 14.05 0.40
N ILE A 21 -21.80 12.85 0.15
CA ILE A 21 -21.75 11.74 1.11
C ILE A 21 -20.30 11.30 1.34
N THR A 22 -19.51 11.18 0.27
CA THR A 22 -18.09 10.84 0.37
C THR A 22 -17.30 11.87 1.18
N ASP A 23 -17.55 13.16 0.98
CA ASP A 23 -16.90 14.22 1.77
C ASP A 23 -17.25 14.10 3.25
N ILE A 24 -18.51 13.83 3.58
CA ILE A 24 -18.96 13.58 4.96
C ILE A 24 -18.26 12.35 5.55
N MET A 25 -18.16 11.25 4.79
CA MET A 25 -17.47 10.03 5.23
C MET A 25 -15.98 10.30 5.51
N LEU A 26 -15.30 11.04 4.63
CA LEU A 26 -13.90 11.42 4.79
C LEU A 26 -13.69 12.34 5.99
N PHE A 27 -14.61 13.28 6.21
CA PHE A 27 -14.59 14.14 7.39
C PHE A 27 -14.68 13.31 8.68
N PHE A 28 -15.68 12.42 8.81
CA PHE A 28 -15.80 11.59 10.00
C PHE A 28 -14.60 10.66 10.21
N PHE A 29 -14.04 10.13 9.11
CA PHE A 29 -12.82 9.34 9.16
C PHE A 29 -11.61 10.16 9.63
N SER A 30 -11.49 11.43 9.22
CA SER A 30 -10.42 12.32 9.69
C SER A 30 -10.50 12.61 11.19
N VAL A 31 -11.73 12.65 11.74
CA VAL A 31 -11.98 12.94 13.16
C VAL A 31 -11.69 11.74 14.04
N ASN A 32 -12.04 10.52 13.60
CA ASN A 32 -11.81 9.29 14.36
C ASN A 32 -11.34 8.15 13.44
N PRO A 33 -10.06 8.18 13.04
CA PRO A 33 -9.49 7.14 12.19
C PRO A 33 -9.36 5.84 12.97
N THR A 34 -9.95 4.78 12.45
CA THR A 34 -9.72 3.41 12.92
C THR A 34 -9.37 2.51 11.76
N VAL A 35 -8.56 1.47 11.99
CA VAL A 35 -8.27 0.44 10.99
C VAL A 35 -9.54 -0.08 10.31
N SER A 36 -10.58 -0.43 11.08
CA SER A 36 -11.87 -0.91 10.54
C SER A 36 -12.54 0.14 9.64
N SER A 37 -12.59 1.40 10.08
CA SER A 37 -13.15 2.48 9.26
C SER A 37 -12.37 2.74 7.97
N SER A 38 -11.04 2.60 8.00
CA SER A 38 -10.19 2.75 6.81
C SER A 38 -10.51 1.69 5.75
N TYR A 39 -10.73 0.43 6.17
CA TYR A 39 -11.13 -0.65 5.25
C TYR A 39 -12.52 -0.41 4.66
N LYS A 40 -13.50 -0.05 5.49
CA LYS A 40 -14.87 0.24 5.03
C LYS A 40 -14.87 1.38 4.04
N LEU A 41 -14.14 2.46 4.33
CA LEU A 41 -14.00 3.61 3.47
C LEU A 41 -13.40 3.21 2.11
N SER A 42 -12.27 2.49 2.11
CA SER A 42 -11.62 1.99 0.89
C SER A 42 -12.56 1.13 0.03
N LYS A 43 -13.31 0.20 0.65
CA LYS A 43 -14.31 -0.62 -0.05
C LYS A 43 -15.40 0.23 -0.68
N THR A 44 -15.96 1.18 0.09
CA THR A 44 -16.98 2.10 -0.40
C THR A 44 -16.47 2.91 -1.58
N MET A 45 -15.23 3.41 -1.54
CA MET A 45 -14.68 4.20 -2.64
C MET A 45 -14.52 3.40 -3.93
N VAL A 46 -14.14 2.12 -3.85
CA VAL A 46 -14.08 1.25 -5.04
C VAL A 46 -15.48 1.02 -5.62
N VAL A 47 -16.47 0.70 -4.78
CA VAL A 47 -17.85 0.46 -5.23
C VAL A 47 -18.45 1.73 -5.85
N VAL A 48 -18.28 2.87 -5.19
CA VAL A 48 -18.76 4.17 -5.69
C VAL A 48 -18.08 4.51 -7.01
N ASN A 49 -16.77 4.29 -7.13
CA ASN A 49 -16.05 4.55 -8.37
C ASN A 49 -16.58 3.70 -9.54
N ASN A 50 -16.80 2.40 -9.31
CA ASN A 50 -17.36 1.50 -10.33
C ASN A 50 -18.74 1.98 -10.79
N TYR A 51 -19.61 2.35 -9.85
CA TYR A 51 -20.92 2.90 -10.16
C TYR A 51 -20.85 4.24 -10.91
N LEU A 52 -19.97 5.15 -10.50
CA LEU A 52 -19.75 6.41 -11.21
C LEU A 52 -19.25 6.18 -12.63
N ASN A 53 -18.38 5.19 -12.85
CA ASN A 53 -17.87 4.83 -14.16
C ASN A 53 -18.98 4.30 -15.09
N GLU A 54 -19.95 3.55 -14.57
CA GLU A 54 -21.16 3.15 -15.32
C GLU A 54 -22.04 4.35 -15.72
N ILE A 55 -22.06 5.40 -14.90
CA ILE A 55 -22.79 6.64 -15.19
C ILE A 55 -22.05 7.48 -16.25
N SER A 56 -20.76 7.73 -16.01
CA SER A 56 -19.84 8.53 -16.81
C SER A 56 -18.38 8.34 -16.34
N SER A 57 -17.48 8.02 -17.28
CA SER A 57 -16.03 7.95 -17.03
C SER A 57 -15.44 9.25 -16.48
N ASP A 58 -16.01 10.40 -16.86
CA ASP A 58 -15.54 11.71 -16.40
C ASP A 58 -15.84 11.89 -14.91
N TYR A 59 -17.02 11.45 -14.45
CA TYR A 59 -17.38 11.52 -13.03
C TYR A 59 -16.49 10.61 -12.18
N SER A 60 -16.21 9.39 -12.65
CA SER A 60 -15.25 8.49 -12.03
C SER A 60 -13.85 9.13 -11.95
N SER A 61 -13.40 9.75 -13.03
CA SER A 61 -12.09 10.43 -13.10
C SER A 61 -11.96 11.59 -12.09
N ILE A 62 -12.98 12.45 -12.03
CA ILE A 62 -13.03 13.56 -11.07
C ILE A 62 -13.06 13.02 -9.64
N PHE A 63 -13.85 11.98 -9.40
CA PHE A 63 -13.99 11.36 -8.07
C PHE A 63 -12.66 10.77 -7.58
N MET A 64 -11.97 9.98 -8.41
CA MET A 64 -10.67 9.41 -8.06
C MET A 64 -9.62 10.49 -7.79
N THR A 65 -9.59 11.54 -8.61
CA THR A 65 -8.68 12.69 -8.40
C THR A 65 -8.95 13.38 -7.06
N ALA A 66 -10.23 13.64 -6.75
CA ALA A 66 -10.61 14.25 -5.48
C ALA A 66 -10.22 13.37 -4.29
N LEU A 67 -10.46 12.05 -4.37
CA LEU A 67 -10.09 11.11 -3.31
C LEU A 67 -8.58 11.07 -3.05
N VAL A 68 -7.76 11.01 -4.10
CA VAL A 68 -6.30 10.99 -3.97
C VAL A 68 -5.82 12.29 -3.31
N ASN A 69 -6.29 13.43 -3.78
CA ASN A 69 -5.94 14.73 -3.19
C ASN A 69 -6.37 14.83 -1.72
N THR A 70 -7.56 14.35 -1.38
CA THR A 70 -8.02 14.33 0.02
C THR A 70 -7.17 13.37 0.86
N ALA A 71 -6.81 12.19 0.35
CA ALA A 71 -5.96 11.24 1.06
C ALA A 71 -4.54 11.78 1.32
N GLU A 72 -3.99 12.60 0.43
CA GLU A 72 -2.72 13.28 0.65
C GLU A 72 -2.81 14.32 1.76
N THR A 73 -3.90 15.10 1.75
CA THR A 73 -4.10 16.28 2.61
C THR A 73 -4.74 15.98 3.97
N ILE A 74 -5.35 14.79 4.14
CA ILE A 74 -6.01 14.41 5.40
C ILE A 74 -5.00 14.36 6.55
N ASN A 75 -5.22 15.17 7.59
CA ASN A 75 -4.37 15.23 8.76
C ASN A 75 -5.08 14.56 9.93
N PHE A 76 -4.50 13.50 10.49
CA PHE A 76 -4.97 12.86 11.72
C PHE A 76 -4.29 13.52 12.94
N GLY A 77 -4.78 14.67 13.40
CA GLY A 77 -4.34 15.29 14.67
C GLY A 77 -3.07 16.17 14.65
N GLU A 78 -2.69 16.68 15.83
CA GLU A 78 -1.97 17.96 16.02
C GLU A 78 -0.45 17.98 15.85
N ASN A 79 0.26 16.85 15.70
CA ASN A 79 1.72 16.86 15.55
C ASN A 79 2.15 16.32 14.17
N ASP A 80 2.96 17.12 13.45
CA ASP A 80 3.52 16.82 12.12
C ASP A 80 2.50 16.28 11.08
N ASN A 81 1.57 17.15 10.67
CA ASN A 81 0.57 16.90 9.63
C ASN A 81 -0.30 15.64 9.87
N GLY A 82 -0.41 15.16 11.11
CA GLY A 82 -1.17 13.97 11.46
C GLY A 82 -0.78 12.73 10.65
N LEU A 83 0.44 12.71 10.10
CA LEU A 83 0.99 11.58 9.36
C LEU A 83 1.56 10.52 10.29
N PHE A 84 1.97 10.94 11.49
CA PHE A 84 2.65 10.10 12.46
C PHE A 84 1.90 10.06 13.79
N ILE A 85 1.77 8.85 14.34
CA ILE A 85 1.35 8.60 15.72
C ILE A 85 2.52 7.88 16.37
N ASP A 86 3.05 8.41 17.48
CA ASP A 86 4.19 7.84 18.21
C ASP A 86 5.41 7.51 17.31
N ASP A 87 5.76 8.42 16.40
CA ASP A 87 6.86 8.29 15.43
C ASP A 87 6.65 7.27 14.29
N PHE A 88 5.51 6.58 14.23
CA PHE A 88 5.15 5.65 13.14
C PHE A 88 4.06 6.23 12.25
N ILE A 89 4.00 5.83 10.99
CA ILE A 89 2.92 6.27 10.10
C ILE A 89 1.62 5.65 10.55
N SER A 90 0.54 6.44 10.60
CA SER A 90 -0.80 5.90 10.86
C SER A 90 -1.15 4.82 9.83
N ILE A 91 -1.45 3.63 10.34
CA ILE A 91 -1.90 2.48 9.53
C ILE A 91 -3.16 2.84 8.74
N GLU A 92 -4.03 3.66 9.32
CA GLU A 92 -5.25 4.17 8.70
C GLU A 92 -4.93 5.03 7.47
N LYS A 93 -3.93 5.91 7.56
CA LYS A 93 -3.45 6.71 6.42
C LYS A 93 -2.88 5.83 5.32
N VAL A 94 -2.06 4.85 5.71
CA VAL A 94 -1.48 3.87 4.77
C VAL A 94 -2.59 3.09 4.07
N ASN A 95 -3.60 2.61 4.79
CA ASN A 95 -4.72 1.86 4.20
C ASN A 95 -5.52 2.70 3.19
N LEU A 96 -5.76 3.99 3.49
CA LEU A 96 -6.44 4.89 2.57
C LEU A 96 -5.61 5.11 1.28
N ILE A 97 -4.29 5.27 1.42
CA ILE A 97 -3.38 5.43 0.28
C ILE A 97 -3.29 4.13 -0.52
N LEU A 98 -3.20 2.98 0.13
CA LEU A 98 -3.23 1.69 -0.54
C LEU A 98 -4.51 1.53 -1.38
N ALA A 99 -5.65 2.05 -0.94
CA ALA A 99 -6.87 2.07 -1.74
C ALA A 99 -6.74 2.87 -3.05
N ALA A 100 -5.88 3.89 -3.10
CA ALA A 100 -5.60 4.60 -4.35
C ALA A 100 -4.93 3.72 -5.40
N THR A 101 -4.21 2.65 -5.01
CA THR A 101 -3.59 1.72 -5.98
C THR A 101 -4.60 1.01 -6.87
N PHE A 102 -5.88 0.99 -6.48
CA PHE A 102 -6.99 0.33 -7.19
C PHE A 102 -7.67 1.25 -8.21
N PHE A 103 -7.41 2.56 -8.15
CA PHE A 103 -7.93 3.54 -9.10
C PHE A 103 -7.14 3.58 -10.41
N GLY A 104 -6.01 2.87 -10.48
CA GLY A 104 -5.14 2.77 -11.65
C GLY A 104 -4.02 3.80 -11.64
N ASP A 105 -3.09 3.64 -12.59
CA ASP A 105 -1.82 4.38 -12.59
C ASP A 105 -1.95 5.88 -12.91
N ASN A 106 -3.11 6.34 -13.37
CA ASN A 106 -3.39 7.76 -13.60
C ASN A 106 -3.75 8.52 -12.31
N TYR A 107 -4.06 7.81 -11.23
CA TYR A 107 -4.54 8.37 -9.97
C TYR A 107 -3.63 7.93 -8.83
N LEU A 108 -2.35 8.25 -8.98
CA LEU A 108 -1.32 7.95 -7.99
C LEU A 108 -1.08 9.15 -7.09
N VAL A 109 -0.73 8.85 -5.86
CA VAL A 109 -0.22 9.81 -4.87
C VAL A 109 1.14 10.32 -5.36
N SER A 110 1.37 11.61 -5.20
CA SER A 110 2.58 12.32 -5.57
C SER A 110 3.82 11.80 -4.85
N ASP A 111 4.96 11.80 -5.54
CA ASP A 111 6.26 11.41 -4.96
C ASP A 111 6.60 12.23 -3.71
N SER A 112 6.20 13.51 -3.66
CA SER A 112 6.41 14.42 -2.53
C SER A 112 5.84 13.91 -1.22
N PHE A 113 4.67 13.26 -1.28
CA PHE A 113 4.04 12.66 -0.12
C PHE A 113 4.95 11.59 0.51
N PHE A 114 5.51 10.72 -0.33
CA PHE A 114 6.39 9.64 0.11
C PHE A 114 7.76 10.12 0.56
N HIS A 115 8.28 11.22 0.00
CA HIS A 115 9.50 11.84 0.51
C HIS A 115 9.35 12.27 1.98
N GLY A 116 8.20 12.84 2.36
CA GLY A 116 7.92 13.20 3.75
C GLY A 116 7.96 11.99 4.70
N ILE A 117 7.49 10.84 4.22
CA ILE A 117 7.51 9.56 4.94
C ILE A 117 8.92 9.00 5.06
N ILE A 118 9.62 8.88 3.93
CA ILE A 118 10.90 8.18 3.86
C ILE A 118 11.99 8.98 4.57
N HIS A 119 11.95 10.31 4.57
CA HIS A 119 13.02 11.11 5.15
C HIS A 119 12.86 11.43 6.64
N LYS A 120 11.65 11.33 7.23
CA LYS A 120 11.42 11.89 8.58
C LYS A 120 11.42 10.91 9.76
N LYS A 121 11.46 9.58 9.58
CA LYS A 121 11.49 8.65 10.74
C LYS A 121 11.94 7.23 10.38
N LYS A 122 12.17 6.44 11.44
CA LYS A 122 12.45 4.99 11.40
C LYS A 122 11.30 4.30 10.67
N LEU A 123 11.59 3.61 9.57
CA LEU A 123 10.58 2.81 8.87
C LEU A 123 10.47 1.47 9.58
N ASP A 124 9.27 1.14 10.05
CA ASP A 124 8.96 -0.19 10.56
C ASP A 124 8.67 -1.17 9.41
N TYR A 125 8.57 -2.46 9.75
CA TYR A 125 8.18 -3.50 8.82
C TYR A 125 6.90 -3.17 8.05
N PHE A 126 5.84 -2.73 8.74
CA PHE A 126 4.53 -2.49 8.13
C PHE A 126 4.61 -1.38 7.06
N THR A 127 5.30 -0.30 7.38
CA THR A 127 5.51 0.82 6.46
C THR A 127 6.28 0.38 5.23
N ILE A 128 7.40 -0.34 5.40
CA ILE A 128 8.23 -0.78 4.28
C ILE A 128 7.44 -1.67 3.33
N ILE A 129 6.75 -2.66 3.87
CA ILE A 129 5.94 -3.59 3.08
C ILE A 129 4.81 -2.85 2.36
N SER A 130 4.12 -1.94 3.04
CA SER A 130 3.03 -1.16 2.45
C SER A 130 3.52 -0.27 1.31
N LEU A 131 4.68 0.38 1.47
CA LEU A 131 5.30 1.19 0.41
C LEU A 131 5.75 0.34 -0.77
N LEU A 132 6.35 -0.83 -0.54
CA LEU A 132 6.69 -1.78 -1.61
C LEU A 132 5.44 -2.24 -2.37
N PHE A 133 4.35 -2.53 -1.65
CA PHE A 133 3.07 -2.92 -2.24
C PHE A 133 2.41 -1.77 -3.01
N TYR A 134 2.60 -0.52 -2.57
CA TYR A 134 2.13 0.67 -3.28
C TYR A 134 2.96 0.96 -4.54
N PHE A 135 4.29 0.92 -4.44
CA PHE A 135 5.18 1.28 -5.56
C PHE A 135 5.18 0.23 -6.67
N ARG A 136 5.18 -1.05 -6.32
CA ARG A 136 5.21 -2.18 -7.27
C ARG A 136 6.29 -1.99 -8.34
N ASN A 137 5.93 -2.13 -9.63
CA ASN A 137 6.82 -1.92 -10.77
C ASN A 137 6.55 -0.58 -11.48
N ARG A 138 5.95 0.41 -10.79
CA ARG A 138 5.63 1.72 -11.37
C ARG A 138 6.91 2.55 -11.53
N ARG A 139 7.11 3.08 -12.74
CA ARG A 139 8.33 3.84 -13.09
C ARG A 139 8.48 5.14 -12.30
N SER A 140 7.37 5.81 -11.94
CA SER A 140 7.37 7.03 -11.12
C SER A 140 8.13 6.83 -9.81
N PHE A 141 7.91 5.69 -9.15
CA PHE A 141 8.44 5.42 -7.82
C PHE A 141 9.79 4.69 -7.80
N GLN A 142 10.45 4.52 -8.95
CA GLN A 142 11.68 3.72 -9.02
C GLN A 142 12.79 4.27 -8.11
N LYS A 143 12.92 5.61 -8.02
CA LYS A 143 13.89 6.26 -7.11
C LYS A 143 13.57 5.98 -5.64
N LEU A 144 12.29 6.09 -5.26
CA LEU A 144 11.84 5.84 -3.89
C LEU A 144 12.03 4.38 -3.50
N LYS A 145 11.82 3.43 -4.43
CA LYS A 145 12.12 2.02 -4.21
C LYS A 145 13.59 1.77 -3.90
N CYS A 146 14.52 2.39 -4.63
CA CYS A 146 15.95 2.26 -4.32
C CYS A 146 16.25 2.71 -2.88
N ILE A 147 15.67 3.84 -2.45
CA ILE A 147 15.85 4.33 -1.08
C ILE A 147 15.29 3.33 -0.05
N ILE A 148 14.13 2.72 -0.32
CA ILE A 148 13.56 1.69 0.55
C ILE A 148 14.46 0.45 0.61
N GLU A 149 14.97 -0.01 -0.53
CA GLU A 149 15.87 -1.16 -0.58
C GLU A 149 17.15 -0.94 0.24
N ASP A 150 17.69 0.28 0.22
CA ASP A 150 18.86 0.63 1.03
C ASP A 150 18.51 0.71 2.52
N LYS A 151 17.32 1.23 2.88
CA LYS A 151 16.84 1.17 4.28
C LYS A 151 16.61 -0.26 4.77
N ILE A 152 16.10 -1.16 3.92
CA ILE A 152 15.94 -2.58 4.27
C ILE A 152 17.30 -3.19 4.61
N LYS A 153 18.33 -2.90 3.79
CA LYS A 153 19.71 -3.32 4.04
C LYS A 153 20.22 -2.76 5.38
N GLU A 154 20.02 -1.47 5.64
CA GLU A 154 20.42 -0.84 6.91
C GLU A 154 19.75 -1.47 8.14
N LEU A 155 18.48 -1.89 8.03
CA LEU A 155 17.74 -2.53 9.13
C LEU A 155 18.15 -3.99 9.37
N LEU A 156 18.44 -4.75 8.31
CA LEU A 156 18.71 -6.19 8.40
C LEU A 156 20.18 -6.54 8.61
N ILE A 157 21.13 -5.77 8.06
CA ILE A 157 22.55 -6.16 8.02
C ILE A 157 23.28 -6.07 9.37
N PRO A 158 23.15 -4.99 10.18
CA PRO A 158 24.07 -4.75 11.28
C PRO A 158 24.23 -5.92 12.25
N ASN A 159 23.11 -6.61 12.56
CA ASN A 159 23.12 -7.79 13.45
C ASN A 159 22.48 -9.05 12.84
N MET A 160 21.74 -8.94 11.73
CA MET A 160 20.95 -10.01 11.10
C MET A 160 20.40 -11.06 12.09
N ASP A 161 19.76 -10.55 13.13
CA ASP A 161 19.23 -11.21 14.32
C ASP A 161 17.81 -11.73 14.08
N LEU A 162 17.64 -12.48 12.98
CA LEU A 162 16.33 -12.99 12.53
C LEU A 162 15.70 -13.97 13.53
N LEU A 163 16.51 -14.62 14.38
CA LEU A 163 16.00 -15.52 15.42
C LEU A 163 15.55 -14.78 16.68
N GLN A 164 16.00 -13.54 16.88
CA GLN A 164 15.72 -12.74 18.07
C GLN A 164 14.69 -11.64 17.82
N SER A 165 14.56 -11.16 16.58
CA SER A 165 13.62 -10.13 16.19
C SER A 165 12.59 -10.68 15.20
N SER A 166 11.35 -10.84 15.69
CA SER A 166 10.22 -11.23 14.84
C SER A 166 10.05 -10.23 13.70
N GLU A 167 10.08 -8.92 13.98
CA GLU A 167 9.94 -7.87 12.96
C GLU A 167 10.95 -8.03 11.81
N LYS A 168 12.23 -8.26 12.13
CA LYS A 168 13.27 -8.47 11.11
C LYS A 168 13.07 -9.79 10.35
N ALA A 169 12.62 -10.85 11.01
CA ALA A 169 12.29 -12.11 10.36
C ALA A 169 11.16 -11.93 9.34
N HIS A 170 10.05 -11.28 9.73
CA HIS A 170 8.94 -10.98 8.84
C HIS A 170 9.40 -10.14 7.66
N LEU A 171 10.17 -9.06 7.92
CA LEU A 171 10.72 -8.21 6.87
C LEU A 171 11.60 -8.99 5.89
N PHE A 172 12.52 -9.79 6.39
CA PHE A 172 13.40 -10.60 5.53
C PHE A 172 12.59 -11.56 4.65
N LEU A 173 11.67 -12.32 5.23
CA LEU A 173 10.88 -13.32 4.51
C LEU A 173 10.03 -12.70 3.40
N ASP A 174 9.31 -11.61 3.70
CA ASP A 174 8.48 -10.94 2.70
C ASP A 174 9.31 -10.20 1.64
N VAL A 175 10.47 -9.64 1.99
CA VAL A 175 11.40 -9.04 1.01
C VAL A 175 11.94 -10.09 0.05
N MET A 176 12.24 -11.29 0.54
CA MET A 176 12.74 -12.39 -0.27
C MET A 176 11.70 -12.93 -1.25
N SER A 177 10.41 -12.93 -0.85
CA SER A 177 9.28 -13.31 -1.71
C SER A 177 8.69 -12.16 -2.54
N CYS A 178 9.15 -10.92 -2.34
CA CYS A 178 8.60 -9.76 -3.03
C CYS A 178 9.10 -9.68 -4.49
N PRO A 179 8.20 -9.71 -5.50
CA PRO A 179 8.58 -9.53 -6.91
C PRO A 179 8.97 -8.09 -7.23
N PHE A 180 8.67 -7.13 -6.34
CA PHE A 180 8.95 -5.72 -6.53
C PHE A 180 10.31 -5.30 -5.99
N VAL A 181 10.99 -6.13 -5.19
CA VAL A 181 12.36 -5.86 -4.75
C VAL A 181 13.35 -6.36 -5.79
N SER A 182 14.35 -5.54 -6.11
CA SER A 182 15.37 -5.87 -7.09
C SER A 182 16.06 -7.20 -6.77
N ILE A 183 16.42 -7.93 -7.83
CA ILE A 183 17.15 -9.19 -7.68
C ILE A 183 18.50 -8.95 -6.99
N ASP A 184 19.14 -7.80 -7.22
CA ASP A 184 20.42 -7.46 -6.61
C ASP A 184 20.32 -7.31 -5.10
N THR A 185 19.27 -6.62 -4.61
CA THR A 185 19.02 -6.50 -3.17
C THR A 185 18.67 -7.84 -2.55
N ARG A 186 17.79 -8.63 -3.16
CA ARG A 186 17.44 -9.97 -2.63
C ARG A 186 18.64 -10.91 -2.60
N ARG A 187 19.44 -10.95 -3.68
CA ARG A 187 20.69 -11.72 -3.74
C ARG A 187 21.69 -11.30 -2.68
N PHE A 188 21.85 -9.99 -2.48
CA PHE A 188 22.72 -9.45 -1.45
C PHE A 188 22.29 -9.92 -0.05
N LEU A 189 21.01 -9.78 0.28
CA LEU A 189 20.46 -10.21 1.58
C LEU A 189 20.58 -11.72 1.77
N TYR A 190 20.30 -12.51 0.72
CA TYR A 190 20.41 -13.97 0.77
C TYR A 190 21.83 -14.46 1.05
N ARG A 191 22.83 -13.87 0.38
CA ARG A 191 24.24 -14.20 0.63
C ARG A 191 24.65 -13.86 2.06
N LYS A 192 24.12 -12.78 2.63
CA LYS A 192 24.35 -12.42 4.03
C LYS A 192 23.68 -13.40 4.98
N TYR A 193 22.46 -13.82 4.68
CA TYR A 193 21.76 -14.88 5.42
C TYR A 193 22.58 -16.18 5.45
N LEU A 194 23.02 -16.67 4.28
CA LEU A 194 23.83 -17.89 4.18
C LEU A 194 25.10 -17.77 5.03
N LYS A 195 25.80 -16.63 4.95
CA LYS A 195 27.02 -16.42 5.75
C LYS A 195 26.77 -16.46 7.25
N ASN A 196 25.63 -15.93 7.71
CA ASN A 196 25.33 -15.79 9.14
C ASN A 196 24.71 -17.05 9.75
N PHE A 197 23.84 -17.75 9.02
CA PHE A 197 23.05 -18.87 9.55
C PHE A 197 23.46 -20.23 8.98
N GLU A 198 24.03 -20.26 7.78
CA GLU A 198 24.41 -21.50 7.08
C GLU A 198 25.89 -21.45 6.61
N PRO A 199 26.86 -21.12 7.48
CA PRO A 199 28.24 -20.80 7.06
C PRO A 199 28.96 -21.98 6.38
N ASN A 200 28.50 -23.21 6.60
CA ASN A 200 29.07 -24.42 6.01
C ASN A 200 28.43 -24.77 4.65
N LEU A 201 27.36 -24.07 4.27
CA LEU A 201 26.62 -24.32 3.04
C LEU A 201 27.21 -23.52 1.89
N ASN A 202 28.05 -24.17 1.09
CA ASN A 202 28.58 -23.57 -0.13
C ASN A 202 27.58 -23.74 -1.28
N ARG A 203 26.88 -22.66 -1.63
CA ARG A 203 26.02 -22.61 -2.82
C ARG A 203 26.70 -21.88 -3.97
N SER A 204 26.65 -22.49 -5.16
CA SER A 204 27.05 -21.88 -6.41
C SER A 204 26.14 -20.69 -6.77
N HIS A 205 26.59 -19.84 -7.69
CA HIS A 205 25.78 -18.72 -8.14
C HIS A 205 24.45 -19.17 -8.75
N LEU A 206 24.45 -20.26 -9.53
CA LEU A 206 23.25 -20.80 -10.17
C LEU A 206 22.23 -21.31 -9.15
N GLU A 207 22.69 -22.01 -8.10
CA GLU A 207 21.82 -22.47 -7.01
C GLU A 207 21.16 -21.28 -6.31
N ILE A 208 21.93 -20.23 -6.00
CA ILE A 208 21.38 -19.00 -5.39
C ILE A 208 20.30 -18.38 -6.27
N GLU A 209 20.49 -18.28 -7.59
CA GLU A 209 19.44 -17.74 -8.47
C GLU A 209 18.19 -18.62 -8.49
N ASN A 210 18.35 -19.94 -8.47
CA ASN A 210 17.22 -20.88 -8.40
C ASN A 210 16.46 -20.74 -7.07
N ASP A 211 17.17 -20.60 -5.95
CA ASP A 211 16.58 -20.35 -4.64
C ASP A 211 15.76 -19.05 -4.65
N LEU A 212 16.35 -17.96 -5.13
CA LEU A 212 15.68 -16.66 -5.23
C LEU A 212 14.43 -16.73 -6.11
N GLN A 213 14.46 -17.52 -7.18
CA GLN A 213 13.31 -17.71 -8.05
C GLN A 213 12.21 -18.55 -7.36
N SER A 214 12.58 -19.58 -6.62
CA SER A 214 11.61 -20.39 -5.85
C SER A 214 10.96 -19.60 -4.72
N LEU A 215 11.70 -18.71 -4.06
CA LEU A 215 11.18 -17.84 -3.00
C LEU A 215 10.12 -16.87 -3.50
N LEU A 216 10.16 -16.44 -4.77
CA LEU A 216 9.10 -15.64 -5.39
C LEU A 216 7.78 -16.41 -5.59
N GLN A 217 7.81 -17.74 -5.57
CA GLN A 217 6.62 -18.57 -5.70
C GLN A 217 5.95 -18.85 -4.35
N THR A 218 6.53 -18.35 -3.25
CA THR A 218 6.06 -18.59 -1.89
C THR A 218 5.50 -17.30 -1.29
N TYR A 219 4.39 -17.38 -0.58
CA TYR A 219 3.87 -16.27 0.23
C TYR A 219 4.12 -16.56 1.70
N TRP A 220 4.64 -15.55 2.41
CA TRP A 220 4.83 -15.62 3.85
C TRP A 220 3.69 -14.90 4.56
N PHE A 221 3.75 -13.57 4.61
CA PHE A 221 2.70 -12.76 5.25
C PHE A 221 1.98 -11.87 4.25
N VAL A 222 2.67 -11.48 3.17
CA VAL A 222 2.11 -10.64 2.12
C VAL A 222 1.86 -11.46 0.85
N LYS A 223 0.67 -11.28 0.29
CA LYS A 223 0.32 -11.77 -1.05
C LYS A 223 0.51 -10.65 -2.06
N TRP A 224 1.60 -10.72 -2.80
CA TRP A 224 2.03 -9.65 -3.72
C TRP A 224 1.21 -9.59 -5.01
N ASP A 225 0.50 -10.68 -5.34
CA ASP A 225 -0.36 -10.84 -6.52
C ASP A 225 -1.82 -10.45 -6.28
N GLU A 226 -2.31 -10.49 -5.03
CA GLU A 226 -3.71 -10.25 -4.69
C GLU A 226 -4.03 -8.75 -4.80
N LEU A 227 -4.65 -8.41 -5.93
CA LEU A 227 -4.92 -7.05 -6.40
C LEU A 227 -6.37 -6.62 -6.21
N ASP A 228 -7.17 -7.40 -5.49
CA ASP A 228 -8.61 -7.19 -5.37
C ASP A 228 -8.95 -6.90 -3.90
N ILE A 229 -8.96 -5.61 -3.55
CA ILE A 229 -9.31 -5.14 -2.20
C ILE A 229 -10.69 -5.63 -1.81
N VAL A 230 -11.62 -5.75 -2.76
CA VAL A 230 -12.97 -6.22 -2.50
C VAL A 230 -12.93 -7.66 -2.07
N LYS A 231 -12.23 -8.54 -2.80
CA LYS A 231 -12.05 -9.95 -2.39
C LYS A 231 -11.22 -10.11 -1.11
N MET A 232 -10.22 -9.27 -0.88
CA MET A 232 -9.42 -9.31 0.36
C MET A 232 -10.24 -8.88 1.57
N ILE A 233 -11.09 -7.85 1.43
CA ILE A 233 -11.99 -7.38 2.49
C ILE A 233 -13.13 -8.38 2.70
N GLU A 234 -13.76 -8.89 1.64
CA GLU A 234 -14.81 -9.91 1.74
C GLU A 234 -14.30 -11.18 2.43
N LYS A 235 -13.10 -11.66 2.09
CA LYS A 235 -12.49 -12.81 2.79
C LYS A 235 -12.16 -12.52 4.26
N LYS A 236 -11.88 -11.27 4.64
CA LYS A 236 -11.65 -10.89 6.05
C LYS A 236 -12.97 -10.74 6.82
N GLU A 237 -14.01 -10.16 6.21
CA GLU A 237 -15.36 -10.07 6.79
C GLU A 237 -15.99 -11.46 6.95
N LEU A 238 -15.75 -12.39 6.02
CA LEU A 238 -16.18 -13.79 6.13
C LEU A 238 -15.43 -14.59 7.20
N LYS A 239 -14.29 -14.07 7.69
CA LYS A 239 -13.51 -14.67 8.79
C LYS A 239 -13.85 -14.07 10.16
N GLU A 240 -14.65 -13.01 10.22
CA GLU A 240 -15.26 -12.57 11.47
C GLU A 240 -16.49 -13.45 11.77
N SER A 241 -16.22 -14.65 12.27
CA SER A 241 -17.05 -15.41 13.23
C SER A 241 -16.36 -16.75 13.48
N TYR A 242 -15.36 -16.77 14.37
CA TYR A 242 -15.17 -17.71 15.48
C TYR A 242 -13.92 -17.34 16.29
#